data_AF-A0AAX1MJE0-F1
#
_entry.id   AF-A0AAX1MJE0-F1
#
_cell.length_a   1.000
_cell.length_b   1.000
_cell.length_c   1.000
_cell.angle_alpha   90.00
_cell.angle_beta   90.00
_cell.angle_gamma   90.00
#
_symmetry.space_group_name_H-M   'P 1'
#
loop_
_entity.id
_entity.type
_entity.pdbx_description
1 polymer ?
#
loop_
_entity_poly.entity_id
_entity_poly.type
_entity_poly.pdbx_seq_one_letter_code
_entity_poly.pdbx_strand_id
1 'polypeptide(L)'
;MHSNQVSIFLTKKMIKTILLSLSVATTVIVTGCASKPQYKGGARYVNAPNYYTVRSGDTLSGIANRYGLNYLDIAALNDIAAPYRIYVNQSLRLKGSVSQRTTSTQAITQATPIQRQTINLPTQQPVVPKTPVITPTPVNPPTASTLASGLRWVKPSNGPVIQGFNLASNVKGTRYGGNEGDPVYAAANGQVVYAADGLKEYGNLVLIKHIDGYITAYAHNSKMLVKSGDNVTAGQKIAEMGSTGATRVMLEFQVRLDGKPVNPTTVLPN
;
A
#
# COMPACT_ATOMS: atom_id res chain seq x y z
N MET A 1 20.98 27.57 -102.18
CA MET A 1 22.22 26.91 -101.71
C MET A 1 22.22 26.91 -100.18
N HIS A 2 22.32 25.71 -99.60
CA HIS A 2 22.80 25.37 -98.25
C HIS A 2 21.96 25.67 -96.98
N SER A 3 21.13 24.69 -96.65
CA SER A 3 21.05 23.91 -95.39
C SER A 3 21.99 24.25 -94.21
N ASN A 4 21.44 24.30 -92.97
CA ASN A 4 21.93 23.53 -91.79
C ASN A 4 21.00 23.73 -90.56
N GLN A 5 20.23 22.69 -90.14
CA GLN A 5 20.44 21.77 -88.99
C GLN A 5 20.48 22.45 -87.61
N VAL A 6 19.48 22.32 -86.73
CA VAL A 6 19.11 21.16 -85.86
C VAL A 6 20.21 20.77 -84.86
N SER A 7 20.00 21.06 -83.56
CA SER A 7 19.99 20.11 -82.42
C SER A 7 20.53 20.69 -81.11
N ILE A 8 19.65 20.64 -80.09
CA ILE A 8 19.87 20.03 -78.76
C ILE A 8 21.10 20.52 -77.99
N PHE A 9 20.89 21.26 -76.89
CA PHE A 9 21.39 20.85 -75.57
C PHE A 9 20.61 21.53 -74.44
N LEU A 10 19.86 20.68 -73.74
CA LEU A 10 19.15 20.92 -72.51
C LEU A 10 20.19 21.05 -71.37
N THR A 11 20.38 22.23 -70.80
CA THR A 11 21.27 22.36 -69.64
C THR A 11 20.81 23.42 -68.61
N LYS A 12 20.21 22.89 -67.53
CA LYS A 12 20.39 23.27 -66.11
C LYS A 12 20.02 24.66 -65.60
N LYS A 13 19.44 25.58 -66.38
CA LYS A 13 19.11 26.94 -65.88
C LYS A 13 17.63 27.30 -65.81
N MET A 14 16.73 26.31 -65.71
CA MET A 14 15.29 26.54 -65.45
C MET A 14 14.75 25.79 -64.21
N ILE A 15 15.62 25.37 -63.29
CA ILE A 15 15.24 24.73 -62.01
C ILE A 15 15.34 25.70 -60.81
N LYS A 16 15.74 26.96 -61.03
CA LYS A 16 15.97 27.93 -59.95
C LYS A 16 14.98 29.09 -59.85
N THR A 17 13.89 29.08 -60.63
CA THR A 17 12.95 30.22 -60.69
C THR A 17 11.48 29.87 -60.55
N ILE A 18 11.15 28.67 -60.05
CA ILE A 18 9.79 28.31 -59.60
C ILE A 18 9.86 27.91 -58.12
N LEU A 19 10.21 28.85 -57.25
CA LEU A 19 10.05 28.75 -55.79
C LEU A 19 9.78 30.15 -55.24
N LEU A 20 8.73 30.79 -55.75
CA LEU A 20 8.14 31.98 -55.14
C LEU A 20 6.63 31.84 -55.23
N SER A 21 5.96 31.97 -54.09
CA SER A 21 4.50 31.91 -53.86
C SER A 21 3.85 30.52 -53.86
N LEU A 22 4.00 29.80 -52.75
CA LEU A 22 2.86 29.04 -52.20
C LEU A 22 2.87 29.16 -50.67
N SER A 23 2.33 30.27 -50.19
CA SER A 23 1.92 30.44 -48.81
C SER A 23 0.72 29.55 -48.51
N VAL A 24 0.97 28.36 -47.96
CA VAL A 24 -0.01 27.65 -47.15
C VAL A 24 0.57 27.48 -45.76
N ALA A 25 -0.04 28.18 -44.82
CA ALA A 25 0.23 28.15 -43.40
C ALA A 25 0.28 26.70 -42.91
N THR A 26 1.48 26.23 -42.56
CA THR A 26 1.63 24.99 -41.81
C THR A 26 1.68 25.35 -40.34
N THR A 27 0.52 25.70 -39.78
CA THR A 27 0.37 25.77 -38.33
C THR A 27 0.68 24.38 -37.80
N VAL A 28 1.81 24.26 -37.11
CA VAL A 28 2.21 23.08 -36.38
C VAL A 28 1.20 22.91 -35.23
N ILE A 29 0.12 22.18 -35.51
CA ILE A 29 -0.72 21.64 -34.45
C ILE A 29 -0.03 20.35 -34.00
N VAL A 30 0.96 20.47 -33.11
CA VAL A 30 1.30 19.34 -32.25
C VAL A 30 0.13 19.20 -31.28
N THR A 31 -0.96 18.59 -31.75
CA THR A 31 -1.95 17.98 -30.86
C THR A 31 -1.28 16.75 -30.29
N GLY A 32 -0.38 16.97 -29.34
CA GLY A 32 -0.04 15.94 -28.39
C GLY A 32 -1.35 15.55 -27.74
N CYS A 33 -1.92 14.42 -28.18
CA CYS A 33 -2.83 13.67 -27.34
C CYS A 33 -1.98 13.22 -26.16
N ALA A 34 -1.79 14.10 -25.18
CA ALA A 34 -1.58 13.71 -23.80
C ALA A 34 -2.91 13.08 -23.37
N SER A 35 -3.17 11.89 -23.93
CA SER A 35 -4.11 10.94 -23.39
C SER A 35 -3.59 10.71 -21.98
N LYS A 36 -4.16 11.42 -21.00
CA LYS A 36 -4.07 11.05 -19.59
C LYS A 36 -4.22 9.54 -19.59
N PRO A 37 -3.32 8.75 -18.98
CA PRO A 37 -3.51 7.31 -18.92
C PRO A 37 -4.92 7.13 -18.40
N GLN A 38 -5.82 6.67 -19.27
CA GLN A 38 -7.16 6.34 -18.89
C GLN A 38 -6.94 5.11 -18.04
N TYR A 39 -6.74 5.32 -16.75
CA TYR A 39 -6.86 4.29 -15.75
C TYR A 39 -8.29 3.81 -15.92
N LYS A 40 -8.47 2.77 -16.75
CA LYS A 40 -9.69 1.99 -16.80
C LYS A 40 -9.83 1.43 -15.40
N GLY A 41 -10.45 2.23 -14.53
CA GLY A 41 -10.87 1.81 -13.20
C GLY A 41 -11.69 0.56 -13.45
N GLY A 42 -11.09 -0.58 -13.10
CA GLY A 42 -11.68 -1.87 -13.40
C GLY A 42 -13.11 -1.88 -12.91
N ALA A 43 -14.02 -2.28 -13.79
CA ALA A 43 -15.41 -2.52 -13.43
C ALA A 43 -15.43 -3.31 -12.11
N ARG A 44 -16.06 -2.75 -11.08
CA ARG A 44 -16.25 -3.45 -9.81
C ARG A 44 -17.23 -4.57 -10.09
N TYR A 45 -16.74 -5.80 -10.16
CA TYR A 45 -17.61 -6.95 -10.30
C TYR A 45 -18.25 -7.21 -8.94
N VAL A 46 -19.55 -6.90 -8.83
CA VAL A 46 -20.35 -7.06 -7.60
C VAL A 46 -20.43 -8.52 -7.16
N ASN A 47 -20.09 -9.45 -8.06
CA ASN A 47 -20.03 -10.88 -7.78
C ASN A 47 -18.61 -11.42 -8.01
N ALA A 48 -17.88 -11.71 -6.92
CA ALA A 48 -16.58 -12.37 -7.02
C ALA A 48 -16.73 -13.85 -7.42
N PRO A 49 -15.87 -14.41 -8.28
CA PRO A 49 -15.84 -15.87 -8.49
C PRO A 49 -15.34 -16.58 -7.23
N ASN A 50 -15.53 -17.91 -7.12
CA ASN A 50 -14.98 -18.69 -6.00
C ASN A 50 -13.45 -18.72 -6.03
N TYR A 51 -12.87 -18.76 -7.23
CA TYR A 51 -11.43 -18.80 -7.46
C TYR A 51 -11.01 -17.78 -8.52
N TYR A 52 -9.77 -17.33 -8.44
CA TYR A 52 -9.15 -16.45 -9.42
C TYR A 52 -7.70 -16.87 -9.67
N THR A 53 -7.34 -17.08 -10.94
CA THR A 53 -5.95 -17.35 -11.33
C THR A 53 -5.19 -16.04 -11.49
N VAL A 54 -4.14 -15.86 -10.69
CA VAL A 54 -3.27 -14.69 -10.69
C VAL A 54 -2.61 -14.52 -12.05
N ARG A 55 -2.73 -13.32 -12.62
CA ARG A 55 -2.11 -12.96 -13.90
C ARG A 55 -0.86 -12.12 -13.66
N SER A 56 -0.03 -12.01 -14.70
CA SER A 56 1.11 -11.09 -14.66
C SER A 56 0.64 -9.67 -14.36
N GLY A 57 1.27 -9.04 -13.36
CA GLY A 57 0.92 -7.70 -12.89
C GLY A 57 -0.23 -7.63 -11.87
N ASP A 58 -0.87 -8.74 -11.53
CA ASP A 58 -1.85 -8.74 -10.44
C ASP A 58 -1.16 -8.61 -9.06
N THR A 59 -1.81 -7.89 -8.16
CA THR A 59 -1.48 -7.85 -6.72
C THR A 59 -2.66 -8.44 -5.93
N LEU A 60 -2.39 -8.99 -4.75
CA LEU A 60 -3.46 -9.55 -3.91
C LEU A 60 -4.53 -8.49 -3.59
N SER A 61 -4.09 -7.26 -3.33
CA SER A 61 -4.94 -6.09 -3.13
C SER A 61 -5.68 -5.65 -4.40
N GLY A 62 -5.02 -5.65 -5.56
CA GLY A 62 -5.64 -5.31 -6.84
C GLY A 62 -6.76 -6.27 -7.21
N ILE A 63 -6.54 -7.57 -6.99
CA ILE A 63 -7.57 -8.62 -7.15
C ILE A 63 -8.70 -8.40 -6.16
N ALA A 64 -8.39 -8.21 -4.87
CA ALA A 64 -9.40 -7.96 -3.84
C ALA A 64 -10.27 -6.74 -4.17
N ASN A 65 -9.63 -5.63 -4.55
CA ASN A 65 -10.26 -4.38 -4.92
C ASN A 65 -11.19 -4.51 -6.14
N ARG A 66 -10.85 -5.36 -7.11
CA ARG A 66 -11.67 -5.63 -8.30
C ARG A 66 -13.04 -6.23 -7.94
N TYR A 67 -13.08 -7.02 -6.87
CA TYR A 67 -14.26 -7.73 -6.41
C TYR A 67 -14.87 -7.15 -5.12
N GLY A 68 -14.38 -6.01 -4.66
CA GLY A 68 -14.85 -5.38 -3.41
C GLY A 68 -14.55 -6.19 -2.15
N LEU A 69 -13.53 -7.05 -2.20
CA LEU A 69 -13.10 -7.91 -1.10
C LEU A 69 -11.98 -7.26 -0.28
N ASN A 70 -11.74 -7.81 0.91
CA ASN A 70 -10.58 -7.52 1.72
C ASN A 70 -9.45 -8.50 1.37
N TYR A 71 -8.28 -7.96 1.06
CA TYR A 71 -7.14 -8.78 0.69
C TYR A 71 -6.59 -9.60 1.87
N LEU A 72 -6.77 -9.14 3.12
CA LEU A 72 -6.39 -9.90 4.31
C LEU A 72 -7.25 -11.15 4.48
N ASP A 73 -8.54 -11.05 4.20
CA ASP A 73 -9.45 -12.20 4.26
C ASP A 73 -9.13 -13.20 3.15
N ILE A 74 -8.78 -12.71 1.94
CA ILE A 74 -8.27 -13.56 0.87
C ILE A 74 -6.92 -14.18 1.26
N ALA A 75 -6.01 -13.44 1.89
CA ALA A 75 -4.73 -13.95 2.35
C ALA A 75 -4.94 -15.10 3.35
N ALA A 76 -5.79 -14.89 4.35
CA ALA A 76 -6.14 -15.91 5.34
C ALA A 76 -6.84 -17.13 4.71
N LEU A 77 -7.73 -16.91 3.74
CA LEU A 77 -8.42 -17.99 3.03
C LEU A 77 -7.49 -18.86 2.17
N ASN A 78 -6.31 -18.34 1.82
CA ASN A 78 -5.31 -19.00 0.97
C ASN A 78 -3.99 -19.28 1.70
N ASP A 79 -3.97 -19.18 3.03
CA ASP A 79 -2.77 -19.40 3.86
C ASP A 79 -1.55 -18.56 3.43
N ILE A 80 -1.79 -17.34 2.96
CA ILE A 80 -0.74 -16.42 2.50
C ILE A 80 -0.28 -15.56 3.67
N ALA A 81 0.93 -15.83 4.17
CA ALA A 81 1.57 -15.01 5.20
C ALA A 81 2.13 -13.69 4.63
N ALA A 82 2.36 -12.71 5.53
CA ALA A 82 3.13 -11.52 5.20
C ALA A 82 4.50 -11.94 4.60
N PRO A 83 4.97 -11.30 3.50
CA PRO A 83 4.54 -10.02 2.93
C PRO A 83 3.40 -10.10 1.88
N TYR A 84 2.54 -11.12 1.97
CA TYR A 84 1.36 -11.31 1.11
C TYR A 84 1.70 -11.44 -0.39
N ARG A 85 2.83 -12.08 -0.66
CA ARG A 85 3.32 -12.33 -2.02
C ARG A 85 2.45 -13.38 -2.70
N ILE A 86 2.04 -13.06 -3.93
CA ILE A 86 1.35 -13.98 -4.84
C ILE A 86 2.17 -14.19 -6.10
N TYR A 87 1.96 -15.32 -6.76
CA TYR A 87 2.70 -15.74 -7.95
C TYR A 87 1.77 -15.87 -9.14
N VAL A 88 2.28 -15.58 -10.34
CA VAL A 88 1.53 -15.78 -11.58
C VAL A 88 1.11 -17.25 -11.69
N ASN A 89 -0.11 -17.49 -12.17
CA ASN A 89 -0.80 -18.77 -12.25
C ASN A 89 -1.19 -19.41 -10.91
N GLN A 90 -0.95 -18.75 -9.78
CA GLN A 90 -1.51 -19.18 -8.49
C GLN A 90 -3.04 -19.07 -8.52
N SER A 91 -3.75 -20.12 -8.11
CA SER A 91 -5.20 -20.06 -7.93
C SER A 91 -5.52 -19.55 -6.52
N LEU A 92 -6.21 -18.41 -6.44
CA LEU A 92 -6.66 -17.79 -5.20
C LEU A 92 -8.14 -18.01 -4.98
N ARG A 93 -8.50 -18.56 -3.82
CA ARG A 93 -9.86 -18.58 -3.29
C ARG A 93 -10.27 -17.16 -2.93
N LEU A 94 -11.35 -16.66 -3.51
CA LEU A 94 -11.87 -15.32 -3.21
C LEU A 94 -13.11 -15.35 -2.33
N LYS A 95 -13.77 -16.51 -2.23
CA LYS A 95 -14.98 -16.72 -1.41
C LYS A 95 -14.89 -18.05 -0.68
N GLY A 96 -15.57 -18.11 0.45
CA GLY A 96 -15.65 -19.29 1.31
C GLY A 96 -15.35 -18.92 2.75
N SER A 97 -15.91 -19.70 3.67
CA SER A 97 -15.53 -19.61 5.08
C SER A 97 -14.13 -20.17 5.24
N VAL A 98 -13.26 -19.46 5.97
CA VAL A 98 -12.13 -20.12 6.62
C VAL A 98 -12.75 -21.14 7.57
N SER A 99 -12.82 -22.41 7.16
CA SER A 99 -12.93 -23.48 8.14
C SER A 99 -11.66 -23.34 8.96
N GLN A 100 -11.78 -22.70 10.13
CA GLN A 100 -10.77 -22.74 11.17
C GLN A 100 -10.33 -24.19 11.22
N ARG A 101 -9.13 -24.50 10.73
CA ARG A 101 -8.50 -25.77 11.04
C ARG A 101 -8.22 -25.63 12.52
N THR A 102 -9.18 -26.02 13.33
CA THR A 102 -8.94 -26.44 14.69
C THR A 102 -7.95 -27.57 14.55
N THR A 103 -6.66 -27.27 14.70
CA THR A 103 -5.75 -28.25 15.25
C THR A 103 -6.34 -28.59 16.61
N SER A 104 -7.18 -29.63 16.64
CA SER A 104 -7.54 -30.30 17.87
C SER A 104 -6.23 -30.84 18.44
N THR A 105 -5.66 -30.11 19.39
CA THR A 105 -4.70 -30.69 20.31
C THR A 105 -5.50 -31.70 21.12
N GLN A 106 -5.53 -32.95 20.66
CA GLN A 106 -5.92 -34.05 21.52
C GLN A 106 -4.88 -34.10 22.64
N ALA A 107 -5.34 -33.84 23.86
CA ALA A 107 -4.54 -34.06 25.05
C ALA A 107 -4.26 -35.57 25.13
N ILE A 108 -3.03 -35.95 24.82
CA ILE A 108 -2.52 -37.29 25.10
C ILE A 108 -2.25 -37.31 26.60
N THR A 109 -3.19 -37.84 27.39
CA THR A 109 -2.92 -38.19 28.80
C THR A 109 -1.96 -39.36 28.82
N GLN A 110 -0.66 -39.07 28.82
CA GLN A 110 0.37 -40.03 29.18
C GLN A 110 1.18 -39.41 30.32
N ALA A 111 0.82 -39.82 31.54
CA ALA A 111 1.55 -39.47 32.74
C ALA A 111 2.80 -40.35 32.84
N THR A 112 3.93 -39.81 32.42
CA THR A 112 5.25 -40.27 32.86
C THR A 112 6.03 -39.08 33.40
N PRO A 113 6.67 -39.16 34.58
CA PRO A 113 7.43 -38.05 35.12
C PRO A 113 8.64 -37.78 34.24
N ILE A 114 8.78 -36.55 33.73
CA ILE A 114 10.03 -36.09 33.11
C ILE A 114 11.04 -35.84 34.22
N GLN A 115 12.01 -36.75 34.35
CA GLN A 115 13.16 -36.57 35.22
C GLN A 115 14.10 -35.52 34.58
N ARG A 116 14.22 -34.35 35.22
CA ARG A 116 15.16 -33.31 34.80
C ARG A 116 16.60 -33.80 35.04
N GLN A 117 17.31 -34.14 33.97
CA GLN A 117 18.77 -34.20 34.00
C GLN A 117 19.33 -32.78 33.81
N THR A 118 20.03 -32.28 34.82
CA THR A 118 20.81 -31.05 34.73
C THR A 118 22.14 -31.35 34.04
N ILE A 119 22.34 -30.82 32.83
CA ILE A 119 23.65 -30.79 32.19
C ILE A 119 24.37 -29.55 32.71
N ASN A 120 25.46 -29.75 33.47
CA ASN A 120 26.35 -28.66 33.86
C ASN A 120 27.13 -28.21 32.63
N LEU A 121 26.82 -27.02 32.12
CA LEU A 121 27.58 -26.32 31.10
C LEU A 121 28.77 -25.59 31.77
N PRO A 122 30.00 -25.65 31.24
CA PRO A 122 31.14 -24.99 31.87
C PRO A 122 30.94 -23.48 31.93
N THR A 123 31.08 -22.91 33.12
CA THR A 123 31.09 -21.47 33.37
C THR A 123 32.33 -20.84 32.75
N GLN A 124 32.17 -20.14 31.62
CA GLN A 124 33.12 -19.11 31.24
C GLN A 124 32.76 -17.82 32.00
N GLN A 125 33.72 -17.39 32.81
CA GLN A 125 33.67 -16.16 33.59
C GLN A 125 33.78 -14.96 32.64
N PRO A 126 32.81 -14.02 32.60
CA PRO A 126 32.91 -12.86 31.73
C PRO A 126 34.02 -11.91 32.20
N VAL A 127 35.08 -11.78 31.40
CA VAL A 127 36.02 -10.65 31.50
C VAL A 127 35.31 -9.38 31.08
N VAL A 128 35.32 -8.38 31.98
CA VAL A 128 34.63 -7.09 31.85
C VAL A 128 35.46 -6.12 31.00
N PRO A 129 34.93 -5.56 29.90
CA PRO A 129 35.50 -4.37 29.28
C PRO A 129 34.83 -3.10 29.85
N LYS A 130 35.64 -2.22 30.45
CA LYS A 130 35.23 -0.85 30.84
C LYS A 130 35.32 0.09 29.64
N THR A 131 34.20 0.68 29.19
CA THR A 131 34.12 2.02 28.57
C THR A 131 32.65 2.52 28.51
N PRO A 132 32.40 3.82 28.30
CA PRO A 132 31.78 4.73 29.26
C PRO A 132 30.24 4.84 29.15
N VAL A 133 29.65 5.30 30.26
CA VAL A 133 28.24 5.60 30.47
C VAL A 133 27.73 6.62 29.44
N ILE A 134 26.83 6.18 28.56
CA ILE A 134 25.80 7.04 27.99
C ILE A 134 24.53 6.70 28.74
N THR A 135 24.05 7.64 29.54
CA THR A 135 22.75 7.59 30.20
C THR A 135 21.66 7.67 29.13
N PRO A 136 20.90 6.61 28.81
CA PRO A 136 19.62 6.84 28.17
C PRO A 136 18.72 7.46 29.23
N THR A 137 18.27 8.68 28.96
CA THR A 137 17.09 9.26 29.62
C THR A 137 15.98 8.20 29.64
N PRO A 138 15.32 7.94 30.79
CA PRO A 138 14.18 7.05 30.82
C PRO A 138 13.07 7.72 30.02
N VAL A 139 12.91 7.33 28.76
CA VAL A 139 11.62 7.44 28.09
C VAL A 139 10.69 6.51 28.86
N ASN A 140 9.95 7.10 29.79
CA ASN A 140 8.88 6.41 30.49
C ASN A 140 8.08 5.61 29.45
N PRO A 141 7.93 4.28 29.63
CA PRO A 141 6.88 3.56 28.93
C PRO A 141 5.58 4.33 29.21
N PRO A 142 4.78 4.70 28.20
CA PRO A 142 3.45 5.19 28.50
C PRO A 142 2.79 4.11 29.35
N THR A 143 2.54 4.48 30.60
CA THR A 143 1.85 3.65 31.58
C THR A 143 0.67 3.04 30.87
N ALA A 144 0.61 1.71 30.84
CA ALA A 144 -0.50 0.97 30.27
C ALA A 144 -1.77 1.46 30.98
N SER A 145 -2.48 2.39 30.36
CA SER A 145 -3.78 2.84 30.82
C SER A 145 -4.68 1.63 30.65
N THR A 146 -5.09 1.10 31.79
CA THR A 146 -6.19 0.18 31.98
C THR A 146 -7.34 0.47 31.01
N LEU A 147 -7.73 -0.57 30.29
CA LEU A 147 -9.02 -0.81 29.63
C LEU A 147 -10.04 0.34 29.78
N ALA A 148 -10.03 1.28 28.84
CA ALA A 148 -11.29 1.79 28.32
C ALA A 148 -11.68 0.83 27.18
N SER A 149 -12.57 -0.11 27.47
CA SER A 149 -13.06 -1.15 26.54
C SER A 149 -13.90 -0.60 25.38
N GLY A 150 -13.67 0.66 24.98
CA GLY A 150 -14.39 1.35 23.92
C GLY A 150 -13.47 1.82 22.81
N LEU A 151 -13.98 1.79 21.58
CA LEU A 151 -13.28 2.24 20.39
C LEU A 151 -13.21 3.77 20.40
N ARG A 152 -12.08 4.31 20.89
CA ARG A 152 -11.82 5.76 20.90
C ARG A 152 -10.98 6.15 19.69
N TRP A 153 -11.55 7.01 18.85
CA TRP A 153 -10.89 7.52 17.66
C TRP A 153 -10.13 8.82 17.93
N VAL A 154 -8.96 8.96 17.29
CA VAL A 154 -8.17 10.19 17.20
C VAL A 154 -7.75 10.44 15.76
N LYS A 155 -7.44 11.70 15.45
CA LYS A 155 -6.96 12.07 14.11
C LYS A 155 -5.62 11.39 13.81
N PRO A 156 -5.45 10.81 12.61
CA PRO A 156 -4.23 10.09 12.23
C PRO A 156 -3.09 11.02 11.77
N SER A 157 -3.40 12.31 11.54
CA SER A 157 -2.47 13.36 11.14
C SER A 157 -3.00 14.72 11.60
N ASN A 158 -2.08 15.66 11.83
CA ASN A 158 -2.40 17.07 12.12
C ASN A 158 -2.48 17.94 10.85
N GLY A 159 -2.17 17.37 9.68
CA GLY A 159 -2.18 18.10 8.42
C GLY A 159 -3.59 18.38 7.89
N PRO A 160 -3.74 19.29 6.91
CA PRO A 160 -5.04 19.61 6.32
C PRO A 160 -5.55 18.45 5.47
N VAL A 161 -6.88 18.27 5.44
CA VAL A 161 -7.51 17.34 4.49
C VAL A 161 -7.41 17.92 3.09
N ILE A 162 -6.71 17.22 2.19
CA ILE A 162 -6.52 17.62 0.79
C ILE A 162 -7.44 16.85 -0.16
N GLN A 163 -8.01 15.74 0.29
CA GLN A 163 -9.03 15.00 -0.45
C GLN A 163 -9.89 14.15 0.49
N GLY A 164 -11.21 14.27 0.37
CA GLY A 164 -12.16 13.48 1.16
C GLY A 164 -12.50 12.13 0.51
N PHE A 165 -13.15 11.27 1.30
CA PHE A 165 -13.71 10.00 0.87
C PHE A 165 -14.75 10.19 -0.24
N ASN A 166 -14.62 9.43 -1.33
CA ASN A 166 -15.58 9.43 -2.43
C ASN A 166 -15.46 8.13 -3.24
N LEU A 167 -16.38 7.19 -3.01
CA LEU A 167 -16.38 5.89 -3.68
C LEU A 167 -16.67 5.96 -5.18
N ALA A 168 -17.41 6.97 -5.65
CA ALA A 168 -17.70 7.18 -7.07
C ALA A 168 -16.42 7.57 -7.83
N SER A 169 -15.58 8.38 -7.20
CA SER A 169 -14.25 8.75 -7.72
C SER A 169 -13.15 7.76 -7.30
N ASN A 170 -13.50 6.57 -6.80
CA ASN A 170 -12.58 5.53 -6.31
C ASN A 170 -11.62 5.98 -5.18
N VAL A 171 -11.99 7.00 -4.41
CA VAL A 171 -11.27 7.46 -3.21
C VAL A 171 -11.86 6.75 -1.99
N LYS A 172 -11.11 5.81 -1.42
CA LYS A 172 -11.59 4.89 -0.37
C LYS A 172 -11.25 5.35 1.06
N GLY A 173 -10.76 6.58 1.21
CA GLY A 173 -10.34 7.16 2.49
C GLY A 173 -10.21 8.67 2.42
N THR A 174 -9.55 9.25 3.42
CA THR A 174 -9.24 10.68 3.50
C THR A 174 -7.75 10.88 3.33
N ARG A 175 -7.35 11.85 2.52
CA ARG A 175 -5.96 12.23 2.33
C ARG A 175 -5.62 13.48 3.11
N TYR A 176 -4.55 13.41 3.88
CA TYR A 176 -4.00 14.51 4.65
C TYR A 176 -2.70 14.98 4.00
N GLY A 177 -2.59 16.28 3.76
CA GLY A 177 -1.34 16.90 3.31
C GLY A 177 -0.35 17.03 4.46
N GLY A 178 0.94 17.15 4.14
CA GLY A 178 2.00 17.33 5.12
C GLY A 178 3.37 17.36 4.45
N ASN A 179 4.41 17.34 5.28
CA ASN A 179 5.81 17.26 4.88
C ASN A 179 6.35 15.85 5.09
N GLU A 180 7.43 15.52 4.38
CA GLU A 180 8.08 14.22 4.56
C GLU A 180 8.67 14.15 5.98
N GLY A 181 8.43 13.04 6.68
CA GLY A 181 8.82 12.89 8.07
C GLY A 181 7.72 13.25 9.08
N ASP A 182 6.64 13.93 8.66
CA ASP A 182 5.55 14.31 9.56
C ASP A 182 4.97 13.07 10.27
N PRO A 183 4.62 13.17 11.56
CA PRO A 183 4.17 12.02 12.32
C PRO A 183 2.79 11.52 11.85
N VAL A 184 2.68 10.20 11.70
CA VAL A 184 1.42 9.48 11.47
C VAL A 184 1.06 8.70 12.72
N TYR A 185 -0.19 8.87 13.18
CA TYR A 185 -0.66 8.32 14.45
C TYR A 185 -1.68 7.20 14.27
N ALA A 186 -1.63 6.20 15.15
CA ALA A 186 -2.68 5.20 15.27
C ALA A 186 -4.00 5.89 15.67
N ALA A 187 -5.05 5.64 14.90
CA ALA A 187 -6.33 6.32 15.05
C ALA A 187 -7.14 5.74 16.21
N ALA A 188 -6.89 4.49 16.59
CA ALA A 188 -7.50 3.83 17.73
C ALA A 188 -6.56 2.75 18.28
N ASN A 189 -6.86 2.25 19.47
CA ASN A 189 -6.17 1.09 20.06
C ASN A 189 -6.33 -0.12 19.14
N GLY A 190 -5.28 -0.91 18.94
CA GLY A 190 -5.36 -2.09 18.09
C GLY A 190 -4.06 -2.86 17.96
N GLN A 191 -4.09 -3.85 17.09
CA GLN A 191 -2.92 -4.66 16.73
C GLN A 191 -2.54 -4.40 15.28
N VAL A 192 -1.25 -4.20 15.04
CA VAL A 192 -0.69 -4.09 13.69
C VAL A 192 -0.76 -5.45 13.01
N VAL A 193 -1.56 -5.55 11.95
CA VAL A 193 -1.72 -6.79 11.16
C VAL A 193 -0.92 -6.79 9.87
N TYR A 194 -0.34 -5.64 9.51
CA TYR A 194 0.57 -5.49 8.38
C TYR A 194 1.43 -4.22 8.54
N ALA A 195 2.71 -4.33 8.21
CA ALA A 195 3.65 -3.21 8.13
C ALA A 195 4.76 -3.56 7.12
N ALA A 196 4.48 -3.32 5.83
CA ALA A 196 5.41 -3.63 4.73
C ALA A 196 5.05 -2.85 3.45
N ASP A 197 5.87 -3.01 2.41
CA ASP A 197 5.76 -2.36 1.10
C ASP A 197 5.21 -3.27 -0.03
N GLY A 198 4.78 -4.48 0.33
CA GLY A 198 4.28 -5.50 -0.60
C GLY A 198 3.00 -5.13 -1.38
N LEU A 199 2.35 -4.02 -1.04
CA LEU A 199 1.16 -3.52 -1.74
C LEU A 199 1.48 -2.25 -2.51
N LYS A 200 1.87 -2.42 -3.78
CA LYS A 200 2.46 -1.36 -4.60
C LYS A 200 1.62 -0.08 -4.67
N GLU A 201 0.30 -0.20 -4.75
CA GLU A 201 -0.63 0.93 -4.81
C GLU A 201 -0.70 1.77 -3.52
N TYR A 202 -0.21 1.23 -2.40
CA TYR A 202 -0.20 1.87 -1.09
C TYR A 202 1.20 2.26 -0.61
N GLY A 203 2.25 1.86 -1.34
CA GLY A 203 3.64 2.02 -0.89
C GLY A 203 3.88 1.33 0.46
N ASN A 204 4.64 1.98 1.33
CA ASN A 204 4.82 1.51 2.71
C ASN A 204 3.51 1.69 3.46
N LEU A 205 2.91 0.58 3.87
CA LEU A 205 1.58 0.55 4.45
C LEU A 205 1.61 -0.09 5.84
N VAL A 206 0.95 0.57 6.78
CA VAL A 206 0.58 0.00 8.07
C VAL A 206 -0.91 -0.29 8.07
N LEU A 207 -1.31 -1.50 8.47
CA LEU A 207 -2.70 -1.82 8.81
C LEU A 207 -2.83 -2.16 10.28
N ILE A 208 -3.84 -1.58 10.92
CA ILE A 208 -4.17 -1.85 12.32
C ILE A 208 -5.58 -2.43 12.39
N LYS A 209 -5.71 -3.61 12.99
CA LYS A 209 -6.99 -4.20 13.37
C LYS A 209 -7.39 -3.68 14.74
N HIS A 210 -8.64 -3.25 14.85
CA HIS A 210 -9.23 -2.76 16.08
C HIS A 210 -10.34 -3.73 16.53
N ILE A 211 -10.99 -3.39 17.65
CA ILE A 211 -12.22 -4.05 18.09
C ILE A 211 -13.38 -3.75 17.12
N ASP A 212 -14.50 -4.46 17.29
CA ASP A 212 -15.75 -4.26 16.53
C ASP A 212 -15.62 -4.35 15.00
N GLY A 213 -14.67 -5.16 14.51
CA GLY A 213 -14.50 -5.43 13.07
C GLY A 213 -13.80 -4.31 12.29
N TYR A 214 -13.30 -3.27 12.96
CA TYR A 214 -12.63 -2.16 12.30
C TYR A 214 -11.18 -2.49 11.90
N ILE A 215 -10.78 -2.02 10.72
CA ILE A 215 -9.41 -2.00 10.25
C ILE A 215 -9.09 -0.61 9.70
N THR A 216 -7.95 -0.05 10.10
CA THR A 216 -7.43 1.19 9.53
C THR A 216 -6.19 0.95 8.69
N ALA A 217 -6.03 1.77 7.64
CA ALA A 217 -4.89 1.74 6.73
C ALA A 217 -4.19 3.08 6.71
N TYR A 218 -2.86 3.06 6.80
CA TYR A 218 -1.97 4.22 6.77
C TYR A 218 -0.97 4.02 5.65
N ALA A 219 -1.20 4.65 4.50
CA ALA A 219 -0.41 4.41 3.29
C ALA A 219 0.58 5.55 2.99
N HIS A 220 1.48 5.27 2.06
CA HIS A 220 2.47 6.18 1.50
C HIS A 220 3.55 6.66 2.46
N ASN A 221 3.78 5.94 3.56
CA ASN A 221 4.75 6.33 4.58
C ASN A 221 6.18 6.33 4.01
N SER A 222 7.03 7.24 4.48
CA SER A 222 8.47 7.19 4.22
C SER A 222 9.13 6.14 5.12
N LYS A 223 8.67 6.03 6.38
CA LYS A 223 9.20 5.11 7.38
C LYS A 223 8.09 4.53 8.26
N MET A 224 8.19 3.24 8.59
CA MET A 224 7.32 2.57 9.56
C MET A 224 8.07 2.41 10.88
N LEU A 225 7.43 2.75 11.99
CA LEU A 225 7.98 2.65 13.35
C LEU A 225 7.44 1.45 14.13
N VAL A 226 6.53 0.71 13.52
CA VAL A 226 5.91 -0.50 14.05
C VAL A 226 6.08 -1.65 13.05
N LYS A 227 5.93 -2.88 13.55
CA LYS A 227 5.94 -4.10 12.75
C LYS A 227 4.67 -4.93 12.99
N SER A 228 4.42 -5.90 12.12
CA SER A 228 3.32 -6.84 12.29
C SER A 228 3.39 -7.52 13.67
N GLY A 229 2.25 -7.62 14.36
CA GLY A 229 2.10 -8.18 15.69
C GLY A 229 2.19 -7.16 16.83
N ASP A 230 2.70 -5.95 16.59
CA ASP A 230 2.79 -4.91 17.64
C ASP A 230 1.39 -4.47 18.08
N ASN A 231 1.20 -4.27 19.38
CA ASN A 231 0.03 -3.59 19.93
C ASN A 231 0.29 -2.08 19.97
N VAL A 232 -0.70 -1.29 19.59
CA VAL A 232 -0.61 0.17 19.54
C VAL A 232 -1.80 0.80 20.26
N THR A 233 -1.57 2.00 20.79
CA THR A 233 -2.59 2.81 21.45
C THR A 233 -3.02 3.97 20.57
N ALA A 234 -4.25 4.46 20.75
CA ALA A 234 -4.76 5.63 20.05
C ALA A 234 -3.84 6.84 20.30
N GLY A 235 -3.37 7.48 19.22
CA GLY A 235 -2.45 8.62 19.28
C GLY A 235 -0.97 8.23 19.31
N GLN A 236 -0.64 6.94 19.35
CA GLN A 236 0.75 6.49 19.23
C GLN A 236 1.30 6.80 17.84
N LYS A 237 2.51 7.37 17.75
CA LYS A 237 3.22 7.54 16.47
C LYS A 237 3.61 6.16 15.93
N ILE A 238 3.15 5.83 14.73
CA ILE A 238 3.35 4.51 14.10
C ILE A 238 4.18 4.58 12.83
N ALA A 239 4.27 5.75 12.21
CA ALA A 239 4.97 5.95 10.96
C ALA A 239 5.34 7.43 10.76
N GLU A 240 6.08 7.67 9.70
CA GLU A 240 6.41 9.00 9.19
C GLU A 240 5.84 9.13 7.78
N MET A 241 5.19 10.27 7.52
CA MET A 241 4.56 10.57 6.24
C MET A 241 5.61 10.62 5.14
N GLY A 242 5.22 10.20 3.94
CA GLY A 242 6.08 10.23 2.78
C GLY A 242 5.26 10.23 1.50
N SER A 243 5.87 9.77 0.42
CA SER A 243 5.27 9.69 -0.92
C SER A 243 5.40 8.31 -1.56
N THR A 244 5.66 7.25 -0.77
CA THR A 244 5.88 5.91 -1.34
C THR A 244 4.63 5.41 -2.07
N GLY A 245 4.74 5.10 -3.36
CA GLY A 245 3.57 4.72 -4.17
C GLY A 245 2.57 5.85 -4.46
N ALA A 246 2.91 7.10 -4.16
CA ALA A 246 2.13 8.30 -4.47
C ALA A 246 2.97 9.30 -5.30
N THR A 247 2.32 10.33 -5.85
CA THR A 247 2.99 11.41 -6.63
C THR A 247 3.37 12.62 -5.78
N ARG A 248 2.97 12.64 -4.50
CA ARG A 248 3.27 13.72 -3.56
C ARG A 248 3.28 13.19 -2.13
N VAL A 249 3.86 13.98 -1.23
CA VAL A 249 3.82 13.67 0.20
C VAL A 249 2.41 13.84 0.73
N MET A 250 1.87 12.76 1.29
CA MET A 250 0.54 12.72 1.92
C MET A 250 0.37 11.47 2.76
N LEU A 251 -0.56 11.51 3.71
CA LEU A 251 -1.14 10.31 4.31
C LEU A 251 -2.44 9.99 3.59
N GLU A 252 -2.59 8.77 3.06
CA GLU A 252 -3.90 8.22 2.73
C GLU A 252 -4.38 7.33 3.87
N PHE A 253 -5.44 7.78 4.56
CA PHE A 253 -6.05 7.10 5.70
C PHE A 253 -7.38 6.47 5.29
N GLN A 254 -7.48 5.14 5.38
CA GLN A 254 -8.74 4.42 5.11
C GLN A 254 -9.26 3.76 6.38
N VAL A 255 -10.58 3.74 6.53
CA VAL A 255 -11.28 2.98 7.56
C VAL A 255 -12.10 1.90 6.86
N ARG A 256 -12.06 0.68 7.37
CA ARG A 256 -12.90 -0.42 6.94
C ARG A 256 -13.64 -1.02 8.12
N LEU A 257 -14.89 -1.40 7.90
CA LEU A 257 -15.70 -2.18 8.84
C LEU A 257 -16.09 -3.47 8.12
N ASP A 258 -15.69 -4.61 8.66
CA ASP A 258 -15.92 -5.93 8.05
C ASP A 258 -15.46 -5.98 6.58
N GLY A 259 -14.29 -5.37 6.33
CA GLY A 259 -13.67 -5.30 5.01
C GLY A 259 -14.22 -4.22 4.07
N LYS A 260 -15.38 -3.60 4.36
CA LYS A 260 -16.02 -2.58 3.54
C LYS A 260 -15.48 -1.18 3.85
N PRO A 261 -15.16 -0.33 2.85
CA PRO A 261 -14.73 1.04 3.10
C PRO A 261 -15.81 1.86 3.81
N VAL A 262 -15.40 2.58 4.85
CA VAL A 262 -16.22 3.52 5.63
C VAL A 262 -15.64 4.91 5.45
N ASN A 263 -16.49 5.92 5.35
CA ASN A 263 -16.03 7.31 5.31
C ASN A 263 -15.34 7.67 6.66
N PRO A 264 -14.03 7.98 6.68
CA PRO A 264 -13.31 8.24 7.92
C PRO A 264 -13.88 9.38 8.77
N THR A 265 -14.53 10.38 8.15
CA THR A 265 -15.12 11.52 8.87
C THR A 265 -16.33 11.12 9.72
N THR A 266 -16.86 9.91 9.56
CA THR A 266 -17.99 9.41 10.37
C THR A 266 -17.57 8.79 11.69
N VAL A 267 -16.28 8.44 11.82
CA VAL A 267 -15.72 7.80 13.02
C VAL A 267 -14.68 8.68 13.71
N LEU A 268 -13.98 9.52 12.96
CA LEU A 268 -12.98 10.43 13.51
C LEU A 268 -13.63 11.62 14.24
N PRO A 269 -13.00 12.15 15.29
CA PRO A 269 -13.46 13.37 15.92
C PRO A 269 -13.32 14.56 14.96
N ASN A 270 -14.29 15.48 15.02
CA ASN A 270 -14.32 16.73 14.24
C ASN A 270 -13.08 17.60 14.48
#